data_AF-A0A6I6MX43-F1
#
_entry.id   AF-A0A6I6MX43-F1
#
_cell.length_a   1.000
_cell.length_b   1.000
_cell.length_c   1.000
_cell.angle_alpha   90.00
_cell.angle_beta   90.00
_cell.angle_gamma   90.00
#
_symmetry.space_group_name_H-M   'P 1'
#
loop_
_entity.id
_entity.type
_entity.pdbx_description
1 polymer ?
#
loop_
_entity_poly.entity_id
_entity_poly.type
_entity_poly.pdbx_seq_one_letter_code
_entity_poly.pdbx_strand_id
1 'polypeptide(L)'
;MSVERLERLEPESEGAADLVVYEGELLDVADTAAPVRYIVNQHTMLAPGEHPPRADEQPVWGEHEFRLTDEDVADLDEPDLAENTVINRDSTVRAFEAWCAQQKPPHRARPCTTTTYTRYGLHLIRLGKAGKYVPDSVGTYMSRIWNWQPVDLRPDPSHFKARLRAWRREWVAAGGEVRRAPAVTIGYNLRIINAIDETTNIGKRDAFLAALAYANLHREMELADQLVKRVRVHPTGLFVTTAMSKTDQTGKGAGRFIKDREDLQLVRRAQAWLDVLRELGANGPDDPLFRALTKKGQLVKYPEDRKRGKKMRPGSLNERLQVLADRAGVPYIDGKKVTSHSWRAGANTDLIEAGVSLQERNRAGRWADGSKTADTVYDRPHGVGTRDPLAAVPLYGGPAHAAVQQARAEETEA
;
A
#
# COMPACT_ATOMS: atom_id res chain seq x y z
N MET A 1 14.96 -18.87 -65.45
CA MET A 1 15.14 -19.24 -66.87
C MET A 1 15.12 -17.95 -67.67
N SER A 2 16.29 -17.40 -67.92
CA SER A 2 16.49 -16.15 -68.65
C SER A 2 17.31 -16.50 -69.87
N VAL A 3 16.72 -16.33 -71.05
CA VAL A 3 17.38 -16.49 -72.34
C VAL A 3 17.66 -15.08 -72.86
N GLU A 4 18.94 -14.77 -73.05
CA GLU A 4 19.42 -13.60 -73.78
C GLU A 4 19.33 -13.82 -75.29
N ARG A 5 19.09 -12.76 -76.06
CA ARG A 5 19.76 -12.56 -77.36
C ARG A 5 19.65 -11.13 -77.89
N LEU A 6 20.79 -10.57 -78.31
CA LEU A 6 21.11 -9.98 -79.62
C LEU A 6 22.24 -8.96 -79.43
N GLU A 7 23.49 -9.37 -79.68
CA GLU A 7 24.18 -9.36 -80.99
C GLU A 7 24.72 -7.98 -81.38
N ARG A 8 26.06 -7.85 -81.41
CA ARG A 8 26.77 -6.95 -82.31
C ARG A 8 28.13 -7.53 -82.72
N LEU A 9 28.13 -7.99 -83.98
CA LEU A 9 29.17 -8.08 -85.01
C LEU A 9 30.62 -7.66 -84.67
N GLU A 10 31.55 -8.59 -84.94
CA GLU A 10 32.98 -8.35 -85.24
C GLU A 10 33.18 -7.86 -86.69
N PRO A 11 34.40 -7.42 -87.07
CA PRO A 11 35.28 -8.39 -87.73
C PRO A 11 36.80 -8.27 -87.40
N GLU A 12 37.41 -9.45 -87.27
CA GLU A 12 38.68 -9.94 -87.80
C GLU A 12 39.94 -9.06 -87.83
N SER A 13 40.98 -9.53 -87.13
CA SER A 13 42.34 -9.52 -87.67
C SER A 13 43.13 -10.74 -87.17
N GLU A 14 43.55 -11.56 -88.12
CA GLU A 14 44.44 -12.72 -87.97
C GLU A 14 45.77 -12.34 -87.29
N GLY A 15 46.19 -13.12 -86.30
CA GLY A 15 47.50 -13.00 -85.67
C GLY A 15 47.75 -14.19 -84.76
N ALA A 16 48.78 -14.97 -85.08
CA ALA A 16 49.10 -16.25 -84.48
C ALA A 16 49.19 -16.23 -82.94
N ALA A 17 48.64 -17.28 -82.34
CA ALA A 17 48.68 -17.55 -80.92
C ALA A 17 50.10 -17.94 -80.48
N ASP A 18 50.70 -17.15 -79.58
CA ASP A 18 51.64 -17.65 -78.58
C ASP A 18 50.96 -17.57 -77.21
N LEU A 19 50.54 -18.75 -76.74
CA LEU A 19 49.87 -18.96 -75.48
C LEU A 19 50.93 -18.94 -74.35
N VAL A 20 51.20 -17.76 -73.79
CA VAL A 20 52.02 -17.66 -72.57
C VAL A 20 51.13 -17.98 -71.37
N VAL A 21 51.23 -19.21 -70.88
CA VAL A 21 50.61 -19.66 -69.63
C VAL A 21 51.36 -19.04 -68.46
N TYR A 22 50.76 -18.07 -67.79
CA TYR A 22 51.18 -17.67 -66.45
C TYR A 22 50.44 -18.56 -65.45
N GLU A 23 51.16 -19.44 -64.74
CA GLU A 23 50.64 -20.06 -63.52
C GLU A 23 50.50 -18.97 -62.45
N GLY A 24 49.34 -18.32 -62.42
CA GLY A 24 48.93 -17.53 -61.28
C GLY A 24 48.47 -18.48 -60.18
N GLU A 25 49.25 -18.62 -59.11
CA GLU A 25 48.73 -19.12 -57.84
C GLU A 25 47.55 -18.22 -57.45
N LEU A 26 46.35 -18.81 -57.45
CA LEU A 26 45.21 -18.27 -56.73
C LEU A 26 45.58 -18.30 -55.25
N LEU A 27 46.13 -17.21 -54.75
CA LEU A 27 46.20 -16.94 -53.32
C LEU A 27 44.76 -16.96 -52.83
N ASP A 28 44.44 -17.95 -51.99
CA ASP A 28 43.21 -17.99 -51.22
C ASP A 28 42.99 -16.60 -50.63
N VAL A 29 41.89 -15.95 -51.01
CA VAL A 29 41.47 -14.70 -50.38
C VAL A 29 41.23 -15.05 -48.93
N ALA A 30 42.23 -14.74 -48.10
CA ALA A 30 42.18 -14.93 -46.67
C ALA A 30 40.83 -14.42 -46.17
N ASP A 31 40.12 -15.31 -45.50
CA ASP A 31 38.91 -15.11 -44.73
C ASP A 31 38.86 -13.67 -44.21
N THR A 32 38.12 -12.78 -44.89
CA THR A 32 38.00 -11.39 -44.45
C THR A 32 37.23 -11.41 -43.16
N ALA A 33 37.96 -11.45 -42.04
CA ALA A 33 37.40 -11.43 -40.70
C ALA A 33 36.34 -10.33 -40.63
N ALA A 34 35.12 -10.72 -40.27
CA ALA A 34 33.98 -9.81 -40.16
C ALA A 34 34.39 -8.58 -39.32
N PRO A 35 33.95 -7.36 -39.69
CA PRO A 35 34.38 -6.16 -39.00
C PRO A 35 34.02 -6.24 -37.51
N VAL A 36 35.03 -6.06 -36.65
CA VAL A 36 34.87 -6.07 -35.19
C VAL A 36 33.83 -5.03 -34.80
N ARG A 37 32.74 -5.49 -34.18
CA ARG A 37 31.67 -4.61 -33.70
C ARG A 37 31.94 -4.25 -32.25
N TYR A 38 31.92 -2.96 -31.95
CA TYR A 38 32.09 -2.44 -30.60
C TYR A 38 30.74 -2.08 -29.98
N ILE A 39 30.59 -2.29 -28.67
CA ILE A 39 29.38 -1.92 -27.93
C ILE A 39 29.61 -0.53 -27.31
N VAL A 40 28.97 0.49 -27.89
CA VAL A 40 29.00 1.87 -27.39
C VAL A 40 27.59 2.26 -26.97
N ASN A 41 27.45 2.76 -25.74
CA ASN A 41 26.19 3.31 -25.24
C ASN A 41 26.45 4.68 -24.59
N GLN A 42 25.38 5.32 -24.10
CA GLN A 42 25.44 6.66 -23.49
C GLN A 42 26.31 6.77 -22.22
N HIS A 43 26.84 5.65 -21.72
CA HIS A 43 27.71 5.58 -20.54
C HIS A 43 29.15 5.16 -20.86
N THR A 44 29.48 4.92 -22.12
CA THR A 44 30.85 4.53 -22.52
C THR A 44 31.80 5.73 -22.37
N MET A 45 32.73 5.64 -21.40
CA MET A 45 33.85 6.56 -21.21
C MET A 45 35.15 5.78 -21.43
N LEU A 46 36.07 6.31 -22.23
CA LEU A 46 37.32 5.64 -22.61
C LEU A 46 38.52 6.56 -22.36
N ALA A 47 39.62 6.01 -21.84
CA ALA A 47 40.89 6.71 -21.74
C ALA A 47 41.59 6.81 -23.13
N PRO A 48 42.57 7.71 -23.30
CA PRO A 48 43.37 7.76 -24.53
C PRO A 48 44.03 6.41 -24.83
N GLY A 49 43.74 5.84 -26.01
CA GLY A 49 44.25 4.54 -26.45
C GLY A 49 43.41 3.33 -26.02
N GLU A 50 42.35 3.54 -25.24
CA GLU A 50 41.43 2.47 -24.85
C GLU A 50 40.34 2.26 -25.90
N HIS A 51 40.12 1.00 -26.30
CA HIS A 51 39.05 0.64 -27.21
C HIS A 51 37.80 0.23 -26.43
N PRO A 52 36.58 0.51 -26.93
CA PRO A 52 35.37 0.03 -26.29
C PRO A 52 35.32 -1.50 -26.23
N PRO A 53 34.46 -2.09 -25.39
CA PRO A 53 34.27 -3.54 -25.35
C PRO A 53 33.81 -4.07 -26.72
N ARG A 54 34.43 -5.16 -27.18
CA ARG A 54 34.02 -5.80 -28.43
C ARG A 54 32.80 -6.69 -28.21
N ALA A 55 31.94 -6.77 -29.21
CA ALA A 55 30.70 -7.55 -29.18
C ALA A 55 30.95 -9.05 -29.27
N ASP A 56 32.08 -9.47 -29.87
CA ASP A 56 32.52 -10.86 -30.00
C ASP A 56 33.24 -11.39 -28.75
N GLU A 57 33.61 -10.52 -27.81
CA GLU A 57 34.24 -10.88 -26.54
C GLU A 57 33.24 -10.93 -25.38
N GLN A 58 31.93 -10.85 -25.65
CA GLN A 58 30.91 -11.05 -24.64
C GLN A 58 30.88 -12.53 -24.20
N PRO A 59 30.68 -12.80 -22.90
CA PRO A 59 30.46 -14.16 -22.44
C PRO A 59 29.28 -14.79 -23.19
N VAL A 60 29.50 -15.97 -23.76
CA VAL A 60 28.44 -16.74 -24.43
C VAL A 60 27.65 -17.48 -23.36
N TRP A 61 26.45 -16.99 -23.06
CA TRP A 61 25.56 -17.66 -22.12
C TRP A 61 24.90 -18.88 -22.74
N GLY A 62 24.86 -19.98 -22.00
CA GLY A 62 24.18 -21.21 -22.44
C GLY A 62 22.66 -21.13 -22.23
N GLU A 63 21.89 -21.95 -22.95
CA GLU A 63 20.42 -22.03 -22.81
C GLU A 63 19.95 -22.26 -21.36
N HIS A 64 20.75 -23.00 -20.57
CA HIS A 64 20.49 -23.30 -19.17
C HIS A 64 20.49 -22.05 -18.27
N GLU A 65 21.22 -20.99 -18.62
CA GLU A 65 21.25 -19.73 -17.84
C GLU A 65 19.98 -18.89 -18.01
N PHE A 66 19.13 -19.24 -18.99
CA PHE A 66 17.84 -18.61 -19.25
C PHE A 66 16.66 -19.47 -18.80
N ARG A 67 16.91 -20.59 -18.12
CA ARG A 67 15.90 -21.56 -17.66
C ARG A 67 15.92 -21.61 -16.14
N LEU A 68 14.76 -21.43 -15.53
CA LEU A 68 14.55 -21.73 -14.11
C LEU A 68 14.30 -23.22 -13.92
N THR A 69 14.69 -23.77 -12.78
CA THR A 69 14.32 -25.15 -12.41
C THR A 69 12.84 -25.20 -11.99
N ASP A 70 12.25 -26.39 -11.97
CA ASP A 70 10.87 -26.57 -11.48
C ASP A 70 10.72 -26.14 -10.00
N GLU A 71 11.79 -26.29 -9.21
CA GLU A 71 11.86 -25.83 -7.81
C GLU A 71 11.85 -24.29 -7.74
N ASP A 72 12.67 -23.61 -8.56
CA ASP A 72 12.67 -22.15 -8.63
C ASP A 72 11.31 -21.59 -9.08
N VAL A 73 10.64 -22.28 -10.02
CA VAL A 73 9.29 -21.89 -10.48
C VAL A 73 8.28 -22.07 -9.34
N ALA A 74 8.36 -23.17 -8.57
CA ALA A 74 7.49 -23.40 -7.42
C ALA A 74 7.70 -22.35 -6.32
N ASP A 75 8.94 -21.95 -6.05
CA ASP A 75 9.28 -20.89 -5.09
C ASP A 75 8.78 -19.51 -5.56
N LEU A 76 8.87 -19.22 -6.86
CA LEU A 76 8.36 -17.98 -7.45
C LEU A 76 6.83 -17.93 -7.58
N ASP A 77 6.17 -19.09 -7.60
CA ASP A 77 4.72 -19.20 -7.52
C ASP A 77 4.18 -18.87 -6.11
N GLU A 78 5.06 -18.81 -5.10
CA GLU A 78 4.69 -18.23 -3.81
C GLU A 78 4.34 -16.74 -3.96
N PRO A 79 3.19 -16.29 -3.44
CA PRO A 79 2.72 -14.93 -3.65
C PRO A 79 3.62 -13.92 -2.94
N ASP A 80 4.43 -13.21 -3.72
CA ASP A 80 5.28 -12.08 -3.35
C ASP A 80 4.52 -10.86 -2.79
N LEU A 81 3.22 -10.77 -3.08
CA LEU A 81 2.34 -9.68 -2.69
C LEU A 81 1.23 -10.15 -1.74
N ALA A 82 0.87 -9.28 -0.80
CA ALA A 82 -0.28 -9.48 0.08
C ALA A 82 -1.56 -9.76 -0.74
N GLU A 83 -2.39 -10.71 -0.27
CA GLU A 83 -3.61 -11.17 -0.95
C GLU A 83 -4.52 -10.02 -1.42
N ASN A 84 -4.74 -9.03 -0.56
CA ASN A 84 -5.55 -7.86 -0.91
C ASN A 84 -4.92 -6.99 -2.01
N THR A 85 -3.59 -6.93 -2.10
CA THR A 85 -2.88 -6.23 -3.17
C THR A 85 -3.11 -6.94 -4.50
N VAL A 86 -3.04 -8.28 -4.52
CA VAL A 86 -3.34 -9.11 -5.70
C VAL A 86 -4.78 -8.89 -6.16
N ILE A 87 -5.77 -9.06 -5.28
CA ILE A 87 -7.19 -8.86 -5.60
C ILE A 87 -7.45 -7.47 -6.21
N ASN A 88 -6.89 -6.42 -5.59
CA ASN A 88 -7.08 -5.06 -6.07
C ASN A 88 -6.35 -4.78 -7.40
N ARG A 89 -5.14 -5.33 -7.58
CA ARG A 89 -4.39 -5.26 -8.84
C ARG A 89 -5.20 -5.92 -9.94
N ASP A 90 -5.61 -7.17 -9.76
CA ASP A 90 -6.27 -7.96 -10.78
C ASP A 90 -7.63 -7.37 -11.17
N SER A 91 -8.40 -6.88 -10.20
CA SER A 91 -9.64 -6.14 -10.50
C SER A 91 -9.38 -4.86 -11.31
N THR A 92 -8.33 -4.13 -10.98
CA THR A 92 -7.93 -2.90 -11.69
C THR A 92 -7.47 -3.21 -13.12
N VAL A 93 -6.66 -4.27 -13.28
CA VAL A 93 -6.14 -4.74 -14.56
C VAL A 93 -7.28 -5.20 -15.47
N ARG A 94 -8.20 -6.04 -14.98
CA ARG A 94 -9.37 -6.48 -15.75
C ARG A 94 -10.19 -5.30 -16.28
N ALA A 95 -10.40 -4.28 -15.47
CA ALA A 95 -11.12 -3.08 -15.90
C ALA A 95 -10.38 -2.31 -17.02
N PHE A 96 -9.05 -2.24 -16.92
CA PHE A 96 -8.21 -1.61 -17.95
C PHE A 96 -8.17 -2.40 -19.25
N GLU A 97 -8.00 -3.72 -19.17
CA GLU A 97 -8.05 -4.63 -20.32
C GLU A 97 -9.39 -4.53 -21.06
N ALA A 98 -10.50 -4.55 -20.31
CA ALA A 98 -11.84 -4.36 -20.87
C ALA A 98 -11.97 -3.00 -21.58
N TRP A 99 -11.47 -1.92 -20.98
CA TRP A 99 -11.50 -0.60 -21.62
C TRP A 99 -10.65 -0.54 -22.90
N CYS A 100 -9.47 -1.16 -22.89
CA CYS A 100 -8.58 -1.27 -24.05
C CYS A 100 -9.22 -2.04 -25.21
N ALA A 101 -9.90 -3.15 -24.91
CA ALA A 101 -10.60 -3.97 -25.90
C ALA A 101 -11.78 -3.24 -26.56
N GLN A 102 -12.41 -2.30 -25.85
CA GLN A 102 -13.53 -1.49 -26.37
C GLN A 102 -13.11 -0.33 -27.28
N GLN A 103 -11.82 0.00 -27.36
CA GLN A 103 -11.35 1.07 -28.24
C GLN A 103 -11.48 0.66 -29.72
N LYS A 104 -11.57 1.64 -30.62
CA LYS A 104 -11.64 1.42 -32.07
C LYS A 104 -10.53 2.22 -32.76
N PRO A 105 -9.45 1.57 -33.26
CA PRO A 105 -9.12 0.14 -33.10
C PRO A 105 -8.77 -0.22 -31.64
N PRO A 106 -8.89 -1.51 -31.24
CA PRO A 106 -8.54 -1.95 -29.89
C PRO A 106 -7.11 -1.60 -29.52
N HIS A 107 -6.87 -1.29 -28.24
CA HIS A 107 -5.53 -0.99 -27.74
C HIS A 107 -4.90 -2.22 -27.08
N ARG A 108 -3.57 -2.35 -27.18
CA ARG A 108 -2.81 -3.35 -26.42
C ARG A 108 -2.69 -2.92 -24.95
N ALA A 109 -3.10 -3.79 -24.02
CA ALA A 109 -3.06 -3.52 -22.58
C ALA A 109 -1.71 -3.84 -21.91
N ARG A 110 -0.95 -4.80 -22.44
CA ARG A 110 0.38 -5.19 -21.93
C ARG A 110 1.31 -5.65 -23.06
N PRO A 111 2.52 -5.07 -23.20
CA PRO A 111 2.85 -3.72 -22.75
C PRO A 111 1.90 -2.69 -23.38
N CYS A 112 1.46 -1.69 -22.63
CA CYS A 112 0.70 -0.56 -23.18
C CYS A 112 1.61 0.63 -23.50
N THR A 113 1.23 1.44 -24.49
CA THR A 113 1.96 2.67 -24.83
C THR A 113 1.68 3.78 -23.82
N THR A 114 2.56 4.80 -23.75
CA THR A 114 2.33 6.05 -23.01
C THR A 114 1.00 6.70 -23.39
N THR A 115 0.64 6.65 -24.68
CA THR A 115 -0.64 7.16 -25.19
C THR A 115 -1.82 6.39 -24.60
N THR A 116 -1.80 5.05 -24.63
CA THR A 116 -2.88 4.22 -24.07
C THR A 116 -3.03 4.46 -22.57
N TYR A 117 -1.92 4.45 -21.82
CA TYR A 117 -1.89 4.72 -20.38
C TYR A 117 -2.48 6.09 -20.06
N THR A 118 -2.02 7.14 -20.76
CA THR A 118 -2.50 8.50 -20.55
C THR A 118 -3.98 8.64 -20.90
N ARG A 119 -4.44 8.07 -22.02
CA ARG A 119 -5.86 8.10 -22.43
C ARG A 119 -6.76 7.45 -21.39
N TYR A 120 -6.37 6.30 -20.83
CA TYR A 120 -7.14 5.65 -19.78
C TYR A 120 -7.18 6.48 -18.50
N GLY A 121 -6.03 7.03 -18.07
CA GLY A 121 -5.97 7.95 -16.94
C GLY A 121 -6.89 9.15 -17.11
N LEU A 122 -6.89 9.78 -18.29
CA LEU A 122 -7.81 10.89 -18.61
C LEU A 122 -9.27 10.45 -18.63
N HIS A 123 -9.58 9.25 -19.13
CA HIS A 123 -10.92 8.67 -19.07
C HIS A 123 -11.40 8.52 -17.62
N LEU A 124 -10.56 7.97 -16.72
CA LEU A 124 -10.89 7.86 -15.30
C LEU A 124 -11.06 9.23 -14.62
N ILE A 125 -10.26 10.23 -15.00
CA ILE A 125 -10.44 11.62 -14.52
C ILE A 125 -11.80 12.18 -14.96
N ARG A 126 -12.23 11.96 -16.22
CA ARG A 126 -13.56 12.40 -16.69
C ARG A 126 -14.69 11.73 -15.90
N LEU A 127 -14.59 10.43 -15.68
CA LEU A 127 -15.54 9.70 -14.82
C LEU A 127 -15.53 10.23 -13.38
N GLY A 128 -14.36 10.59 -12.87
CA GLY A 128 -14.20 11.21 -11.55
C GLY A 128 -14.87 12.57 -11.44
N LYS A 129 -14.71 13.43 -12.46
CA LYS A 129 -15.42 14.71 -12.57
C LYS A 129 -16.95 14.55 -12.68
N ALA A 130 -17.42 13.41 -13.18
CA ALA A 130 -18.83 13.02 -13.17
C ALA A 130 -19.29 12.34 -11.86
N GLY A 131 -18.46 12.34 -10.80
CA GLY A 131 -18.80 11.83 -9.47
C GLY A 131 -18.47 10.35 -9.21
N LYS A 132 -17.94 9.61 -10.21
CA LYS A 132 -17.66 8.17 -10.04
C LYS A 132 -16.43 7.89 -9.17
N TYR A 133 -15.43 8.75 -9.22
CA TYR A 133 -14.12 8.55 -8.57
C TYR A 133 -13.59 9.85 -7.96
N VAL A 134 -12.74 9.72 -6.94
CA VAL A 134 -11.94 10.81 -6.39
C VAL A 134 -10.50 10.74 -6.92
N PRO A 135 -9.71 11.84 -6.87
CA PRO A 135 -8.35 11.86 -7.41
C PRO A 135 -7.44 10.74 -6.89
N ASP A 136 -7.46 10.45 -5.59
CA ASP A 136 -6.61 9.44 -4.98
C ASP A 136 -6.93 8.01 -5.43
N SER A 137 -8.21 7.72 -5.67
CA SER A 137 -8.65 6.45 -6.26
C SER A 137 -8.07 6.28 -7.65
N VAL A 138 -8.19 7.29 -8.52
CA VAL A 138 -7.64 7.24 -9.88
C VAL A 138 -6.12 7.10 -9.86
N GLY A 139 -5.43 7.83 -8.99
CA GLY A 139 -3.98 7.69 -8.81
C GLY A 139 -3.55 6.27 -8.44
N THR A 140 -4.29 5.65 -7.52
CA THR A 140 -4.00 4.27 -7.07
C THR A 140 -4.29 3.25 -8.17
N TYR A 141 -5.40 3.40 -8.90
CA TYR A 141 -5.73 2.55 -10.05
C TYR A 141 -4.61 2.60 -11.10
N MET A 142 -4.22 3.80 -11.51
CA MET A 142 -3.20 4.00 -12.52
C MET A 142 -1.81 3.54 -12.06
N SER A 143 -1.50 3.64 -10.77
CA SER A 143 -0.26 3.11 -10.20
C SER A 143 -0.19 1.57 -10.26
N ARG A 144 -1.31 0.88 -10.00
CA ARG A 144 -1.36 -0.60 -10.11
C ARG A 144 -1.14 -1.05 -11.55
N ILE A 145 -1.77 -0.38 -12.51
CA ILE A 145 -1.60 -0.66 -13.93
C ILE A 145 -0.15 -0.44 -14.34
N TRP A 146 0.47 0.66 -13.89
CA TRP A 146 1.88 0.96 -14.19
C TRP A 146 2.84 -0.10 -13.63
N ASN A 147 2.65 -0.52 -12.37
CA ASN A 147 3.48 -1.56 -11.76
C ASN A 147 3.31 -2.93 -12.43
N TRP A 148 2.13 -3.22 -12.98
CA TRP A 148 1.82 -4.46 -13.72
C TRP A 148 2.44 -4.54 -15.12
N GLN A 149 2.88 -3.41 -15.70
CA GLN A 149 3.59 -3.40 -16.99
C GLN A 149 4.99 -4.04 -16.84
N PRO A 150 5.53 -4.68 -17.90
CA PRO A 150 6.91 -5.14 -17.92
C PRO A 150 7.86 -3.98 -17.60
N VAL A 151 8.85 -4.20 -16.73
CA VAL A 151 9.69 -3.14 -16.14
C VAL A 151 10.32 -2.26 -17.22
N ASP A 152 10.90 -2.87 -18.26
CA ASP A 152 11.60 -2.18 -19.34
C ASP A 152 10.66 -1.51 -20.36
N LEU A 153 9.37 -1.82 -20.29
CA LEU A 153 8.34 -1.34 -21.21
C LEU A 153 7.27 -0.51 -20.50
N ARG A 154 7.58 0.01 -19.31
CA ARG A 154 6.66 0.85 -18.55
C ARG A 154 6.37 2.16 -19.29
N PRO A 155 5.09 2.57 -19.41
CA PRO A 155 4.75 3.84 -20.02
C PRO A 155 5.21 5.01 -19.15
N ASP A 156 5.49 6.16 -19.77
CA ASP A 156 5.78 7.40 -19.04
C ASP A 156 4.50 7.92 -18.34
N PRO A 157 4.48 8.02 -17.00
CA PRO A 157 3.31 8.48 -16.26
C PRO A 157 3.20 10.02 -16.18
N SER A 158 4.16 10.78 -16.71
CA SER A 158 4.32 12.21 -16.43
C SER A 158 3.11 13.06 -16.83
N HIS A 159 2.59 12.89 -18.05
CA HIS A 159 1.41 13.61 -18.52
C HIS A 159 0.15 13.32 -17.71
N PHE A 160 -0.10 12.04 -17.41
CA PHE A 160 -1.20 11.63 -16.54
C PHE A 160 -1.06 12.24 -15.13
N LYS A 161 0.12 12.12 -14.51
CA LYS A 161 0.38 12.66 -13.17
C LYS A 161 0.20 14.18 -13.13
N ALA A 162 0.63 14.90 -14.16
CA ALA A 162 0.41 16.34 -14.27
C ALA A 162 -1.09 16.69 -14.29
N ARG A 163 -1.89 15.99 -15.10
CA ARG A 163 -3.35 16.22 -15.15
C ARG A 163 -4.05 15.80 -13.86
N LEU A 164 -3.62 14.72 -13.23
CA LEU A 164 -4.13 14.27 -11.93
C LEU A 164 -3.88 15.32 -10.84
N ARG A 165 -2.69 15.94 -10.80
CA ARG A 165 -2.38 17.04 -9.88
C ARG A 165 -3.26 18.27 -10.12
N ALA A 166 -3.48 18.63 -11.39
CA ALA A 166 -4.38 19.73 -11.74
C ALA A 166 -5.81 19.44 -11.26
N TRP A 167 -6.35 18.26 -11.55
CA TRP A 167 -7.68 17.86 -11.09
C TRP A 167 -7.78 17.79 -9.57
N ARG A 168 -6.74 17.33 -8.86
CA ARG A 168 -6.73 17.34 -7.38
C ARG A 168 -6.89 18.76 -6.83
N ARG A 169 -6.21 19.76 -7.41
CA ARG A 169 -6.38 21.17 -7.01
C ARG A 169 -7.79 21.68 -7.27
N GLU A 170 -8.33 21.40 -8.47
CA GLU A 170 -9.72 21.74 -8.83
C GLU A 170 -10.74 21.09 -7.86
N TRP A 171 -10.52 19.81 -7.53
CA TRP A 171 -11.39 19.04 -6.64
C TRP A 171 -11.36 19.56 -5.20
N VAL A 172 -10.18 19.87 -4.65
CA VAL A 172 -10.07 20.48 -3.32
C VAL A 172 -10.71 21.87 -3.29
N ALA A 173 -10.47 22.70 -4.31
CA ALA A 173 -11.08 24.04 -4.41
C ALA A 173 -12.61 23.98 -4.48
N ALA A 174 -13.17 22.89 -5.02
CA ALA A 174 -14.61 22.63 -5.06
C ALA A 174 -15.17 22.00 -3.76
N GLY A 175 -14.39 21.98 -2.66
CA GLY A 175 -14.80 21.39 -1.37
C GLY A 175 -14.61 19.87 -1.29
N GLY A 176 -13.84 19.28 -2.20
CA GLY A 176 -13.50 17.87 -2.16
C GLY A 176 -12.57 17.53 -1.00
N GLU A 177 -12.99 16.60 -0.16
CA GLU A 177 -12.23 16.16 1.02
C GLU A 177 -11.96 14.67 1.04
N VAL A 178 -10.78 14.30 1.58
CA VAL A 178 -10.42 12.90 1.78
C VAL A 178 -11.28 12.33 2.90
N ARG A 179 -12.13 11.37 2.57
CA ARG A 179 -12.94 10.65 3.55
C ARG A 179 -12.03 9.89 4.50
N ARG A 180 -12.15 10.22 5.79
CA ARG A 180 -11.51 9.52 6.91
C ARG A 180 -12.61 8.89 7.76
N ALA A 181 -12.32 7.76 8.39
CA ALA A 181 -13.24 7.18 9.36
C ALA A 181 -13.57 8.21 10.47
N PRO A 182 -14.69 8.10 11.19
CA PRO A 182 -14.88 8.86 12.42
C PRO A 182 -13.87 8.42 13.50
N ALA A 183 -13.85 9.13 14.63
CA ALA A 183 -13.16 8.69 15.84
C ALA A 183 -14.16 7.96 16.75
N VAL A 184 -13.82 6.75 17.20
CA VAL A 184 -14.52 6.08 18.31
C VAL A 184 -13.67 6.31 19.55
N THR A 185 -13.85 7.48 20.17
CA THR A 185 -13.16 7.84 21.41
C THR A 185 -13.59 6.95 22.57
N ILE A 186 -12.92 7.07 23.73
CA ILE A 186 -13.19 6.25 24.91
C ILE A 186 -14.68 6.25 25.27
N GLY A 187 -15.36 7.40 25.22
CA GLY A 187 -16.78 7.50 25.53
C GLY A 187 -17.67 6.67 24.60
N TYR A 188 -17.42 6.74 23.29
CA TYR A 188 -18.12 5.90 22.31
C TYR A 188 -17.75 4.42 22.46
N ASN A 189 -16.47 4.11 22.69
CA ASN A 189 -16.01 2.73 22.86
C ASN A 189 -16.66 2.07 24.09
N LEU A 190 -16.73 2.78 25.23
CA LEU A 190 -17.39 2.30 26.44
C LEU A 190 -18.90 2.13 26.22
N ARG A 191 -19.56 3.07 25.53
CA ARG A 191 -20.97 2.90 25.13
C ARG A 191 -21.19 1.65 24.28
N ILE A 192 -20.28 1.37 23.34
CA ILE A 192 -20.32 0.15 22.53
C ILE A 192 -20.13 -1.09 23.40
N ILE A 193 -19.11 -1.13 24.25
CA ILE A 193 -18.82 -2.26 25.13
C ILE A 193 -19.98 -2.53 26.09
N ASN A 194 -20.58 -1.50 26.67
CA ASN A 194 -21.70 -1.63 27.60
C ASN A 194 -22.99 -2.18 26.95
N ALA A 195 -23.11 -2.10 25.62
CA ALA A 195 -24.22 -2.70 24.88
C ALA A 195 -23.98 -4.19 24.53
N ILE A 196 -22.83 -4.77 24.89
CA ILE A 196 -22.47 -6.15 24.59
C ILE A 196 -22.91 -7.08 25.74
N ASP A 197 -23.64 -8.13 25.40
CA ASP A 197 -23.95 -9.22 26.33
C ASP A 197 -22.75 -10.15 26.54
N GLU A 198 -21.92 -9.82 27.53
CA GLU A 198 -20.73 -10.58 27.93
C GLU A 198 -21.02 -11.94 28.60
N THR A 199 -22.29 -12.33 28.77
CA THR A 199 -22.61 -13.69 29.26
C THR A 199 -22.39 -14.75 28.18
N THR A 200 -22.46 -14.35 26.90
CA THR A 200 -22.30 -15.24 25.75
C THR A 200 -20.85 -15.32 25.26
N ASN A 201 -20.46 -16.45 24.66
CA ASN A 201 -19.15 -16.60 24.00
C ASN A 201 -18.90 -15.52 22.94
N ILE A 202 -19.97 -15.16 22.24
CA ILE A 202 -19.96 -14.12 21.21
C ILE A 202 -19.66 -12.75 21.83
N GLY A 203 -20.33 -12.40 22.92
CA GLY A 203 -20.13 -11.12 23.59
C GLY A 203 -18.76 -11.03 24.28
N LYS A 204 -18.27 -12.12 24.89
CA LYS A 204 -16.90 -12.16 25.46
C LYS A 204 -15.85 -11.84 24.39
N ARG A 205 -15.95 -12.46 23.20
CA ARG A 205 -15.07 -12.16 22.06
C ARG A 205 -15.17 -10.69 21.67
N ASP A 206 -16.39 -10.19 21.49
CA ASP A 206 -16.65 -8.86 20.95
C ASP A 206 -16.24 -7.73 21.91
N ALA A 207 -16.50 -7.91 23.21
CA ALA A 207 -16.09 -6.96 24.24
C ALA A 207 -14.57 -6.88 24.31
N PHE A 208 -13.87 -8.02 24.26
CA PHE A 208 -12.42 -8.03 24.18
C PHE A 208 -11.89 -7.45 22.87
N LEU A 209 -12.55 -7.73 21.73
CA LEU A 209 -12.20 -7.18 20.42
C LEU A 209 -12.26 -5.64 20.43
N ALA A 210 -13.37 -5.05 20.88
CA ALA A 210 -13.55 -3.60 20.95
C ALA A 210 -12.55 -2.94 21.93
N ALA A 211 -12.38 -3.53 23.12
CA ALA A 211 -11.43 -3.05 24.12
C ALA A 211 -9.98 -3.08 23.59
N LEU A 212 -9.55 -4.18 22.99
CA LEU A 212 -8.20 -4.33 22.46
C LEU A 212 -7.96 -3.44 21.24
N ALA A 213 -8.94 -3.32 20.33
CA ALA A 213 -8.85 -2.46 19.16
C ALA A 213 -8.58 -1.00 19.54
N TYR A 214 -9.28 -0.50 20.57
CA TYR A 214 -9.07 0.82 21.14
C TYR A 214 -7.70 0.90 21.84
N ALA A 215 -7.47 0.04 22.84
CA ALA A 215 -6.35 0.19 23.77
C ALA A 215 -4.97 0.01 23.12
N ASN A 216 -4.89 -0.76 22.03
CA ASN A 216 -3.65 -0.98 21.28
C ASN A 216 -3.58 -0.26 19.93
N LEU A 217 -4.56 0.60 19.61
CA LEU A 217 -4.63 1.34 18.35
C LEU A 217 -4.54 0.41 17.11
N HIS A 218 -5.09 -0.80 17.18
CA HIS A 218 -4.85 -1.80 16.15
C HIS A 218 -5.44 -1.42 14.78
N ARG A 219 -4.75 -1.82 13.71
CA ARG A 219 -5.35 -1.93 12.38
C ARG A 219 -6.19 -3.21 12.30
N GLU A 220 -7.16 -3.21 11.41
CA GLU A 220 -8.05 -4.37 11.18
C GLU A 220 -7.29 -5.66 10.86
N MET A 221 -6.27 -5.58 10.00
CA MET A 221 -5.42 -6.73 9.67
C MET A 221 -4.55 -7.17 10.85
N GLU A 222 -4.09 -6.24 11.69
CA GLU A 222 -3.33 -6.57 12.92
C GLU A 222 -4.20 -7.37 13.90
N LEU A 223 -5.49 -7.02 14.04
CA LEU A 223 -6.45 -7.82 14.83
C LEU A 223 -6.72 -9.19 14.20
N ALA A 224 -6.90 -9.22 12.88
CA ALA A 224 -7.26 -10.42 12.14
C ALA A 224 -6.15 -11.48 12.12
N ASP A 225 -4.90 -11.04 12.23
CA ASP A 225 -3.72 -11.90 12.23
C ASP A 225 -3.09 -12.05 13.63
N GLN A 226 -3.76 -11.53 14.67
CA GLN A 226 -3.31 -11.69 16.03
C GLN A 226 -3.45 -13.14 16.49
N LEU A 227 -2.44 -13.63 17.20
CA LEU A 227 -2.37 -15.01 17.71
C LEU A 227 -2.50 -15.04 19.22
N VAL A 228 -2.92 -16.18 19.77
CA VAL A 228 -3.04 -16.38 21.23
C VAL A 228 -1.69 -16.13 21.92
N LYS A 229 -0.58 -16.69 21.42
CA LYS A 229 0.76 -16.50 22.00
C LYS A 229 1.25 -15.05 22.06
N ARG A 230 0.63 -14.16 21.29
CA ARG A 230 1.00 -12.74 21.18
C ARG A 230 0.27 -11.85 22.17
N VAL A 231 -0.60 -12.41 23.01
CA VAL A 231 -1.25 -11.71 24.12
C VAL A 231 -0.89 -12.42 25.41
N ARG A 232 -0.11 -11.75 26.26
CA ARG A 232 0.23 -12.22 27.60
C ARG A 232 -0.55 -11.41 28.62
N VAL A 233 -1.36 -12.09 29.42
CA VAL A 233 -2.17 -11.47 30.47
C VAL A 233 -1.32 -11.34 31.74
N HIS A 234 -1.27 -10.15 32.30
CA HIS A 234 -0.67 -9.86 33.59
C HIS A 234 -1.73 -9.27 34.55
N PRO A 235 -1.51 -9.31 35.88
CA PRO A 235 -2.48 -8.74 36.83
C PRO A 235 -2.79 -7.26 36.60
N THR A 236 -1.84 -6.49 36.05
CA THR A 236 -1.93 -5.04 35.87
C THR A 236 -2.20 -4.61 34.43
N GLY A 237 -2.35 -5.55 33.48
CA GLY A 237 -2.49 -5.22 32.07
C GLY A 237 -2.15 -6.36 31.12
N LEU A 238 -2.02 -6.04 29.84
CA LEU A 238 -1.66 -7.00 28.79
C LEU A 238 -0.32 -6.62 28.15
N PHE A 239 0.53 -7.60 27.90
CA PHE A 239 1.62 -7.44 26.94
C PHE A 239 1.18 -7.98 25.58
N VAL A 240 1.06 -7.09 24.59
CA VAL A 240 0.55 -7.41 23.26
C VAL A 240 1.66 -7.22 22.24
N THR A 241 1.98 -8.29 21.51
CA THR A 241 2.93 -8.26 20.39
C THR A 241 2.16 -8.20 19.08
N THR A 242 2.50 -7.24 18.22
CA THR A 242 1.94 -7.17 16.85
C THR A 242 3.07 -7.49 15.88
N ALA A 243 3.03 -8.65 15.23
CA ALA A 243 4.19 -9.16 14.48
C ALA A 243 4.48 -8.46 13.16
N MET A 244 3.45 -7.97 12.47
CA MET A 244 3.62 -7.15 11.28
C MET A 244 2.75 -5.92 11.42
N SER A 245 3.38 -4.76 11.20
CA SER A 245 2.67 -3.50 11.02
C SER A 245 3.04 -2.96 9.64
N LYS A 246 2.22 -2.08 9.07
CA LYS A 246 2.50 -1.48 7.76
C LYS A 246 3.88 -0.79 7.71
N THR A 247 4.42 -0.37 8.85
CA THR A 247 5.72 0.29 9.00
C THR A 247 6.84 -0.65 9.45
N ASP A 248 6.53 -1.89 9.87
CA ASP A 248 7.50 -2.93 10.20
C ASP A 248 7.40 -4.04 9.16
N GLN A 249 7.90 -3.73 7.97
CA GLN A 249 8.03 -4.69 6.87
C GLN A 249 9.14 -5.72 7.13
N THR A 250 9.99 -5.48 8.14
CA THR A 250 11.07 -6.37 8.57
C THR A 250 10.63 -7.45 9.56
N GLY A 251 9.39 -7.40 10.07
CA GLY A 251 8.82 -8.42 10.94
C GLY A 251 9.42 -8.49 12.36
N LYS A 252 10.07 -7.41 12.84
CA LYS A 252 10.67 -7.39 14.19
C LYS A 252 9.61 -7.52 15.29
N GLY A 253 8.38 -7.13 14.99
CA GLY A 253 7.25 -7.14 15.89
C GLY A 253 7.32 -5.99 16.88
N ALA A 254 6.18 -5.30 17.07
CA ALA A 254 6.06 -4.25 18.07
C ALA A 254 5.32 -4.80 19.29
N GLY A 255 6.09 -5.08 20.36
CA GLY A 255 5.57 -5.44 21.68
C GLY A 255 5.24 -4.20 22.50
N ARG A 256 4.06 -4.17 23.14
CA ARG A 256 3.66 -3.08 24.04
C ARG A 256 2.94 -3.64 25.26
N PHE A 257 3.31 -3.14 26.44
CA PHE A 257 2.51 -3.29 27.63
C PHE A 257 1.37 -2.26 27.64
N ILE A 258 0.16 -2.72 27.91
CA ILE A 258 -1.07 -1.94 27.99
C ILE A 258 -1.59 -2.08 29.40
N LYS A 259 -1.47 -1.02 30.20
CA LYS A 259 -2.00 -1.00 31.56
C LYS A 259 -3.52 -1.18 31.53
N ASP A 260 -4.03 -2.01 32.44
CA ASP A 260 -5.46 -2.16 32.60
C ASP A 260 -6.08 -0.87 33.16
N ARG A 261 -7.29 -0.57 32.71
CA ARG A 261 -8.10 0.54 33.20
C ARG A 261 -9.39 -0.02 33.75
N GLU A 262 -9.89 0.58 34.81
CA GLU A 262 -11.11 0.13 35.47
C GLU A 262 -12.34 0.20 34.55
N ASP A 263 -12.39 1.20 33.67
CA ASP A 263 -13.47 1.36 32.68
C ASP A 263 -13.39 0.32 31.54
N LEU A 264 -12.19 0.05 31.02
CA LEU A 264 -11.98 -0.90 29.93
C LEU A 264 -11.92 -2.37 30.37
N GLN A 265 -11.57 -2.64 31.63
CA GLN A 265 -11.36 -3.98 32.22
C GLN A 265 -10.72 -4.98 31.24
N LEU A 266 -9.62 -4.55 30.62
CA LEU A 266 -8.94 -5.25 29.54
C LEU A 266 -8.45 -6.63 29.99
N VAL A 267 -7.96 -6.75 31.22
CA VAL A 267 -7.50 -8.03 31.79
C VAL A 267 -8.66 -8.99 31.95
N ARG A 268 -9.77 -8.55 32.59
CA ARG A 268 -10.97 -9.38 32.77
C ARG A 268 -11.52 -9.89 31.43
N ARG A 269 -11.63 -9.00 30.44
CA ARG A 269 -12.17 -9.34 29.11
C ARG A 269 -11.24 -10.26 28.32
N ALA A 270 -9.93 -10.05 28.41
CA ALA A 270 -8.96 -10.96 27.82
C ALA A 270 -9.06 -12.36 28.42
N GLN A 271 -9.10 -12.46 29.75
CA GLN A 271 -9.20 -13.75 30.44
C GLN A 271 -10.49 -14.48 30.04
N ALA A 272 -11.63 -13.79 30.09
CA ALA A 272 -12.93 -14.37 29.73
C ALA A 272 -12.95 -14.91 28.28
N TRP A 273 -12.30 -14.21 27.33
CA TRP A 273 -12.23 -14.69 25.96
C TRP A 273 -11.24 -15.85 25.78
N LEU A 274 -10.07 -15.78 26.43
CA LEU A 274 -9.08 -16.87 26.39
C LEU A 274 -9.63 -18.16 27.03
N ASP A 275 -10.46 -18.04 28.08
CA ASP A 275 -11.15 -19.16 28.69
C ASP A 275 -12.13 -19.81 27.72
N VAL A 276 -12.91 -19.02 26.97
CA VAL A 276 -13.79 -19.53 25.91
C VAL A 276 -12.99 -20.24 24.81
N LEU A 277 -11.84 -19.70 24.40
CA LEU A 277 -10.98 -20.37 23.42
C LEU A 277 -10.48 -21.72 23.94
N ARG A 278 -10.13 -21.81 25.23
CA ARG A 278 -9.71 -23.07 25.87
C ARG A 278 -10.86 -24.08 25.92
N GLU A 279 -12.05 -23.66 26.32
CA GLU A 279 -13.26 -24.50 26.36
C GLU A 279 -13.62 -25.04 24.97
N LEU A 280 -13.41 -24.25 23.92
CA LEU A 280 -13.67 -24.63 22.52
C LEU A 280 -12.50 -25.37 21.85
N GLY A 281 -11.41 -25.66 22.56
CA GLY A 281 -10.23 -26.36 22.01
C GLY A 281 -9.46 -25.56 20.96
N ALA A 282 -9.42 -24.23 21.10
CA ALA A 282 -8.80 -23.28 20.16
C ALA A 282 -7.83 -22.31 20.85
N ASN A 283 -7.12 -22.78 21.88
CA ASN A 283 -6.15 -22.02 22.67
C ASN A 283 -4.69 -22.36 22.36
N GLY A 284 -4.41 -23.01 21.22
CA GLY A 284 -3.04 -23.28 20.80
C GLY A 284 -2.26 -21.96 20.61
N PRO A 285 -0.93 -21.94 20.83
CA PRO A 285 -0.15 -20.71 20.74
C PRO A 285 -0.25 -20.03 19.36
N ASP A 286 -0.35 -20.84 18.29
CA ASP A 286 -0.49 -20.39 16.91
C ASP A 286 -1.94 -20.29 16.42
N ASP A 287 -2.91 -20.56 17.29
CA ASP A 287 -4.30 -20.32 16.95
C ASP A 287 -4.58 -18.80 16.84
N PRO A 288 -5.46 -18.39 15.92
CA PRO A 288 -5.89 -17.01 15.82
C PRO A 288 -6.63 -16.58 17.09
N LEU A 289 -6.25 -15.43 17.64
CA LEU A 289 -6.88 -14.87 18.83
C LEU A 289 -8.37 -14.59 18.61
N PHE A 290 -8.73 -14.03 17.45
CA PHE A 290 -10.14 -13.81 17.10
C PHE A 290 -10.62 -14.86 16.09
N ARG A 291 -11.61 -15.65 16.51
CA ARG A 291 -12.21 -16.73 15.74
C ARG A 291 -13.66 -16.40 15.37
N ALA A 292 -14.06 -16.81 14.18
CA ALA A 292 -15.46 -16.72 13.77
C ALA A 292 -16.29 -17.70 14.60
N LEU A 293 -17.45 -17.22 15.05
CA LEU A 293 -18.39 -17.99 15.85
C LEU A 293 -19.72 -18.08 15.11
N THR A 294 -20.38 -19.23 15.20
CA THR A 294 -21.75 -19.44 14.74
C THR A 294 -22.71 -18.62 15.61
N LYS A 295 -23.99 -18.53 15.22
CA LYS A 295 -25.03 -17.87 16.03
C LYS A 295 -25.18 -18.48 17.44
N LYS A 296 -24.80 -19.75 17.61
CA LYS A 296 -24.83 -20.47 18.90
C LYS A 296 -23.53 -20.31 19.71
N GLY A 297 -22.57 -19.50 19.26
CA GLY A 297 -21.30 -19.27 19.98
C GLY A 297 -20.26 -20.39 19.84
N GLN A 298 -20.42 -21.28 18.85
CA GLN A 298 -19.47 -22.35 18.52
C GLN A 298 -18.49 -21.92 17.42
N LEU A 299 -17.31 -22.53 17.34
CA LEU A 299 -16.34 -22.23 16.27
C LEU A 299 -16.93 -22.52 14.88
N VAL A 300 -16.76 -21.58 13.95
CA VAL A 300 -17.03 -21.82 12.53
C VAL A 300 -15.94 -22.73 11.97
N LYS A 301 -16.35 -23.82 11.31
CA LYS A 301 -15.45 -24.69 10.55
C LYS A 301 -15.17 -24.06 9.19
N TYR A 302 -13.89 -23.97 8.84
CA TYR A 302 -13.45 -23.56 7.51
C TYR A 302 -12.92 -24.80 6.77
N PRO A 303 -12.94 -24.80 5.42
CA PRO A 303 -12.20 -25.77 4.63
C PRO A 303 -10.71 -25.75 4.99
N GLU A 304 -10.05 -26.92 5.00
CA GLU A 304 -8.63 -27.06 5.37
C GLU A 304 -7.71 -26.39 4.35
N ASP A 305 -8.09 -26.39 3.07
CA ASP A 305 -7.39 -25.75 1.95
C ASP A 305 -7.54 -24.22 1.91
N ARG A 306 -8.28 -23.64 2.87
CA ARG A 306 -8.45 -22.19 2.93
C ARG A 306 -7.10 -21.52 3.19
N LYS A 307 -6.60 -20.76 2.23
CA LYS A 307 -5.33 -19.97 2.31
C LYS A 307 -5.12 -19.20 3.62
N ARG A 308 -6.19 -18.64 4.19
CA ARG A 308 -6.16 -17.85 5.43
C ARG A 308 -6.31 -18.71 6.70
N GLY A 309 -6.39 -20.03 6.55
CA GLY A 309 -6.58 -21.03 7.58
C GLY A 309 -7.78 -20.74 8.47
N LYS A 310 -7.56 -20.78 9.78
CA LYS A 310 -8.58 -20.57 10.82
C LYS A 310 -8.88 -19.08 11.12
N LYS A 311 -8.15 -18.13 10.53
CA LYS A 311 -8.22 -16.69 10.85
C LYS A 311 -9.49 -16.05 10.28
N MET A 312 -10.17 -15.21 11.05
CA MET A 312 -11.24 -14.34 10.53
C MET A 312 -10.71 -13.39 9.46
N ARG A 313 -11.49 -13.11 8.39
CA ARG A 313 -11.11 -12.07 7.41
C ARG A 313 -11.12 -10.69 8.10
N PRO A 314 -10.21 -9.75 7.75
CA PRO A 314 -10.25 -8.39 8.24
C PRO A 314 -11.65 -7.80 8.07
N GLY A 315 -12.20 -7.90 6.86
CA GLY A 315 -13.52 -7.35 6.55
C GLY A 315 -14.63 -7.86 7.48
N SER A 316 -14.55 -9.12 7.90
CA SER A 316 -15.49 -9.70 8.87
C SER A 316 -15.33 -9.12 10.28
N LEU A 317 -14.12 -8.75 10.70
CA LEU A 317 -13.91 -8.01 11.95
C LEU A 317 -14.41 -6.56 11.83
N ASN A 318 -14.21 -5.91 10.69
CA ASN A 318 -14.79 -4.60 10.42
C ASN A 318 -16.31 -4.61 10.48
N GLU A 319 -16.95 -5.53 9.74
CA GLU A 319 -18.40 -5.73 9.78
C GLU A 319 -18.86 -6.02 11.20
N ARG A 320 -18.09 -6.80 11.97
CA ARG A 320 -18.43 -7.07 13.36
C ARG A 320 -18.43 -5.82 14.22
N LEU A 321 -17.36 -5.03 14.17
CA LEU A 321 -17.25 -3.76 14.89
C LEU A 321 -18.35 -2.78 14.47
N GLN A 322 -18.74 -2.75 13.20
CA GLN A 322 -19.88 -1.97 12.70
C GLN A 322 -21.19 -2.43 13.33
N VAL A 323 -21.47 -3.73 13.36
CA VAL A 323 -22.66 -4.28 14.02
C VAL A 323 -22.70 -3.93 15.51
N LEU A 324 -21.56 -3.93 16.20
CA LEU A 324 -21.47 -3.52 17.60
C LEU A 324 -21.79 -2.03 17.77
N ALA A 325 -21.24 -1.17 16.91
CA ALA A 325 -21.55 0.26 16.89
C ALA A 325 -23.03 0.51 16.60
N ASP A 326 -23.61 -0.17 15.63
CA ASP A 326 -25.02 -0.06 15.26
C ASP A 326 -25.93 -0.46 16.44
N ARG A 327 -25.63 -1.57 17.12
CA ARG A 327 -26.39 -2.06 18.30
C ARG A 327 -26.33 -1.11 19.48
N ALA A 328 -25.23 -0.37 19.63
CA ALA A 328 -25.07 0.65 20.66
C ALA A 328 -25.70 2.01 20.25
N GLY A 329 -26.33 2.10 19.08
CA GLY A 329 -26.93 3.31 18.55
C GLY A 329 -25.89 4.36 18.13
N VAL A 330 -24.69 3.92 17.73
CA VAL A 330 -23.59 4.76 17.22
C VAL A 330 -23.12 4.34 15.81
N PRO A 331 -24.02 4.06 14.85
CA PRO A 331 -23.63 3.66 13.48
C PRO A 331 -22.83 4.75 12.73
N TYR A 332 -23.05 6.01 13.11
CA TYR A 332 -22.41 7.20 12.55
C TYR A 332 -21.95 8.11 13.68
N ILE A 333 -20.81 8.75 13.47
CA ILE A 333 -20.26 9.80 14.33
C ILE A 333 -19.84 10.94 13.40
N ASP A 334 -20.27 12.16 13.69
CA ASP A 334 -20.04 13.36 12.86
C ASP A 334 -20.39 13.15 11.38
N GLY A 335 -21.54 12.50 11.13
CA GLY A 335 -22.04 12.18 9.78
C GLY A 335 -21.24 11.11 9.03
N LYS A 336 -20.23 10.50 9.65
CA LYS A 336 -19.35 9.50 9.01
C LYS A 336 -19.64 8.12 9.59
N LYS A 337 -19.77 7.12 8.71
CA LYS A 337 -20.04 5.73 9.11
C LYS A 337 -18.87 5.19 9.92
N VAL A 338 -19.17 4.55 11.05
CA VAL A 338 -18.15 3.84 11.84
C VAL A 338 -17.58 2.68 11.03
N THR A 339 -16.26 2.51 11.10
CA THR A 339 -15.50 1.37 10.56
C THR A 339 -14.51 0.87 11.61
N SER A 340 -13.86 -0.28 11.38
CA SER A 340 -12.75 -0.80 12.21
C SER A 340 -11.69 0.27 12.52
N HIS A 341 -11.37 1.10 11.52
CA HIS A 341 -10.35 2.15 11.62
C HIS A 341 -10.72 3.30 12.57
N SER A 342 -11.98 3.36 13.02
CA SER A 342 -12.46 4.40 13.93
C SER A 342 -11.90 4.24 15.34
N TRP A 343 -11.66 3.00 15.79
CA TRP A 343 -11.06 2.70 17.10
C TRP A 343 -9.64 3.24 17.20
N ARG A 344 -8.83 2.97 16.17
CA ARG A 344 -7.46 3.49 16.08
C ARG A 344 -7.41 5.01 16.10
N ALA A 345 -8.37 5.64 15.42
CA ALA A 345 -8.43 7.10 15.35
C ALA A 345 -8.95 7.73 16.64
N GLY A 346 -9.97 7.14 17.25
CA GLY A 346 -10.49 7.60 18.53
C GLY A 346 -9.44 7.53 19.63
N ALA A 347 -8.78 6.38 19.78
CA ALA A 347 -7.71 6.24 20.75
C ALA A 347 -6.57 7.26 20.54
N ASN A 348 -6.20 7.58 19.29
CA ASN A 348 -5.21 8.63 19.04
C ASN A 348 -5.76 10.04 19.35
N THR A 349 -7.04 10.29 19.08
CA THR A 349 -7.72 11.56 19.39
C THR A 349 -7.73 11.77 20.90
N ASP A 350 -8.14 10.77 21.69
CA ASP A 350 -8.10 10.82 23.15
C ASP A 350 -6.68 11.05 23.68
N LEU A 351 -5.66 10.45 23.05
CA LEU A 351 -4.26 10.68 23.42
C LEU A 351 -3.80 12.12 23.10
N ILE A 352 -4.26 12.72 22.00
CA ILE A 352 -4.01 14.13 21.66
C ILE A 352 -4.66 15.04 22.71
N GLU A 353 -5.94 14.82 23.00
CA GLU A 353 -6.70 15.59 23.99
C GLU A 353 -6.10 15.50 25.39
N ALA A 354 -5.57 14.32 25.76
CA ALA A 354 -4.84 14.11 27.01
C ALA A 354 -3.40 14.69 27.02
N GLY A 355 -2.96 15.34 25.95
CA GLY A 355 -1.64 15.97 25.87
C GLY A 355 -0.47 15.01 25.72
N VAL A 356 -0.70 13.76 25.27
CA VAL A 356 0.37 12.78 25.08
C VAL A 356 1.26 13.18 23.90
N SER A 357 2.57 13.09 24.10
CA SER A 357 3.56 13.53 23.12
C SER A 357 3.40 12.80 21.78
N LEU A 358 3.76 13.48 20.67
CA LEU A 358 3.74 12.87 19.33
C LEU A 358 4.63 11.61 19.27
N GLN A 359 5.77 11.61 19.97
CA GLN A 359 6.68 10.45 20.00
C GLN A 359 6.01 9.23 20.65
N GLU A 360 5.38 9.41 21.80
CA GLU A 360 4.68 8.32 22.49
C GLU A 360 3.47 7.82 21.70
N ARG A 361 2.72 8.73 21.07
CA ARG A 361 1.62 8.36 20.16
C ARG A 361 2.15 7.60 18.95
N ASN A 362 3.23 8.07 18.32
CA ASN A 362 3.90 7.38 17.21
C ASN A 362 4.29 5.95 17.59
N ARG A 363 4.90 5.76 18.76
CA ARG A 363 5.22 4.44 19.31
C ARG A 363 3.97 3.60 19.58
N ALA A 364 2.95 4.17 20.22
CA ALA A 364 1.71 3.46 20.56
C ALA A 364 0.95 2.99 19.32
N GLY A 365 0.83 3.85 18.31
CA GLY A 365 0.16 3.50 17.06
C GLY A 365 1.07 2.80 16.05
N ARG A 366 2.36 2.62 16.31
CA ARG A 366 3.29 2.04 15.32
C ARG A 366 3.26 2.84 14.02
N TRP A 367 3.49 4.14 14.14
CA TRP A 367 3.85 5.02 13.04
C TRP A 367 5.37 5.14 13.00
N ALA A 368 5.93 5.41 11.81
CA ALA A 368 7.37 5.58 11.65
C ALA A 368 7.89 6.73 12.53
N ASP A 369 9.14 6.62 12.99
CA ASP A 369 9.79 7.67 13.76
C ASP A 369 9.81 8.98 12.96
N GLY A 370 9.52 10.09 13.63
CA GLY A 370 9.39 11.41 12.99
C GLY A 370 8.12 11.63 12.14
N SER A 371 7.25 10.62 12.01
CA SER A 371 6.00 10.76 11.26
C SER A 371 5.05 11.76 11.90
N LYS A 372 4.49 12.66 11.10
CA LYS A 372 3.39 13.56 11.52
C LYS A 372 2.01 12.93 11.30
N THR A 373 1.93 11.63 10.96
CA THR A 373 0.66 10.99 10.59
C THR A 373 -0.33 10.99 11.74
N ALA A 374 0.12 10.80 12.99
CA ALA A 374 -0.73 10.83 14.17
C ALA A 374 -1.47 12.17 14.32
N ASP A 375 -0.84 13.29 13.96
CA ASP A 375 -1.47 14.63 14.01
C ASP A 375 -2.22 14.96 12.72
N THR A 376 -1.67 14.62 11.55
CA THR A 376 -2.25 15.10 10.28
C THR A 376 -3.39 14.24 9.74
N VAL A 377 -3.49 12.97 10.19
CA VAL A 377 -4.47 11.98 9.68
C VAL A 377 -5.44 11.48 10.77
N TYR A 378 -4.98 11.46 12.02
CA TYR A 378 -5.70 10.88 13.16
C TYR A 378 -6.07 11.89 14.25
N ASP A 379 -5.89 13.19 13.98
CA ASP A 379 -6.49 14.26 14.77
C ASP A 379 -7.95 14.44 14.31
N ARG A 380 -8.90 14.06 15.18
CA ARG A 380 -10.34 14.07 14.91
C ARG A 380 -11.12 14.52 16.15
N PRO A 381 -10.86 15.73 16.69
CA PRO A 381 -11.55 16.21 17.87
C PRO A 381 -13.05 16.22 17.60
N HIS A 382 -13.83 15.79 18.59
CA HIS A 382 -15.29 15.85 18.52
C HIS A 382 -15.79 17.22 18.95
N GLY A 383 -16.81 17.73 18.25
CA GLY A 383 -17.48 18.99 18.60
C GLY A 383 -16.74 20.27 18.21
N VAL A 384 -17.15 21.40 18.80
CA VAL A 384 -16.45 22.69 18.70
C VAL A 384 -15.22 22.61 19.59
N GLY A 385 -14.02 22.61 18.99
CA GLY A 385 -12.76 22.45 19.71
C GLY A 385 -12.68 23.33 20.97
N THR A 386 -12.29 22.76 22.09
CA THR A 386 -12.26 23.46 23.39
C THR A 386 -10.98 24.26 23.60
N ARG A 387 -9.98 24.07 22.72
CA ARG A 387 -8.68 24.73 22.79
C ARG A 387 -8.52 25.70 21.64
N ASP A 388 -8.84 26.96 21.89
CA ASP A 388 -8.47 28.07 21.03
C ASP A 388 -7.13 28.66 21.53
N PRO A 389 -6.03 28.61 20.75
CA PRO A 389 -4.79 29.29 21.12
C PRO A 389 -4.98 30.79 21.38
N LEU A 390 -5.97 31.43 20.76
CA LEU A 390 -6.30 32.83 21.05
C LEU A 390 -6.89 33.03 22.45
N ALA A 391 -7.40 31.99 23.12
CA ALA A 391 -7.80 32.10 24.52
C ALA A 391 -6.61 32.38 25.45
N ALA A 392 -5.37 32.12 25.01
CA ALA A 392 -4.16 32.52 25.73
C ALA A 392 -3.78 33.99 25.51
N VAL A 393 -4.37 34.67 24.51
CA VAL A 393 -4.16 36.10 24.28
C VAL A 393 -5.02 36.86 25.29
N PRO A 394 -4.43 37.73 26.13
CA PRO A 394 -5.21 38.54 27.06
C PRO A 394 -6.26 39.38 26.34
N LEU A 395 -7.44 39.50 26.95
CA LEU A 395 -8.48 40.38 26.42
C LEU A 395 -7.95 41.81 26.32
N TYR A 396 -8.18 42.46 25.18
CA TYR A 396 -7.86 43.86 24.98
C TYR A 396 -8.60 44.72 26.02
N GLY A 397 -7.88 45.60 26.72
CA GLY A 397 -8.44 46.39 27.83
C GLY A 397 -8.65 45.62 29.14
N GLY A 398 -8.27 44.35 29.22
CA GLY A 398 -8.28 43.57 30.47
C GLY A 398 -7.19 43.99 31.47
N PRO A 399 -7.17 43.41 32.67
CA PRO A 399 -6.24 43.80 33.76
C PRO A 399 -4.76 43.75 33.35
N ALA A 400 -4.37 42.77 32.53
CA ALA A 400 -3.01 42.66 31.99
C ALA A 400 -2.66 43.82 31.03
N HIS A 401 -3.63 44.31 30.25
CA HIS A 401 -3.43 45.47 29.38
C HIS A 401 -3.38 46.78 30.18
N ALA A 402 -4.20 46.90 31.23
CA ALA A 402 -4.15 48.04 32.13
C ALA A 402 -2.80 48.16 32.84
N ALA A 403 -2.25 47.05 33.35
CA ALA A 403 -0.93 47.03 33.98
C ALA A 403 0.21 47.45 33.03
N VAL A 404 0.17 47.01 31.76
CA VAL A 404 1.16 47.40 30.75
C VAL A 404 1.01 48.87 30.33
N GLN A 405 -0.22 49.39 30.24
CA GLN A 405 -0.45 50.81 29.94
C GLN A 405 0.01 51.71 31.08
N GLN A 406 -0.23 51.30 32.33
CA GLN A 406 0.20 52.04 33.51
C GLN A 406 1.73 52.08 33.61
N ALA A 407 2.41 50.95 33.40
CA ALA A 407 3.87 50.91 33.35
C ALA A 407 4.46 51.78 32.21
N ARG A 408 3.82 51.81 31.04
CA ARG A 408 4.25 52.67 29.92
C ARG A 408 4.03 54.16 30.18
N ALA A 409 2.95 54.52 30.87
CA ALA A 409 2.69 55.91 31.25
C ALA A 409 3.74 56.40 32.26
N GLU A 410 4.08 55.56 33.25
CA GLU A 410 5.11 55.85 34.25
C GLU A 410 6.52 55.98 33.63
N GLU A 411 6.85 55.23 32.57
CA GLU A 411 8.11 55.38 31.82
C GLU A 411 8.17 56.65 30.95
N THR A 412 7.04 57.27 30.64
CA THR A 412 7.00 58.48 29.78
C THR A 412 7.00 59.78 30.62
N GLU A 413 6.73 59.68 31.92
CA GLU A 413 6.78 60.80 32.87
C GLU A 413 8.12 60.93 33.62
N ALA A 414 9.03 59.95 33.45
CA ALA A 414 10.42 59.98 33.93
C ALA A 414 11.38 60.51 32.87
#